data_AF-A0A6G1U4D0-F1
#
_entry.id   AF-A0A6G1U4D0-F1
#
_cell.length_a   1.000
_cell.length_b   1.000
_cell.length_c   1.000
_cell.angle_alpha   90.00
_cell.angle_beta   90.00
_cell.angle_gamma   90.00
#
_symmetry.space_group_name_H-M   'P 1'
#
loop_
_entity.id
_entity.type
_entity.pdbx_description
1 polymer ?
#
loop_
_entity_poly.entity_id
_entity_poly.type
_entity_poly.pdbx_seq_one_letter_code
_entity_poly.pdbx_strand_id
1 'polypeptide(L)'
;MAIIKCPECGRQISDKAPTCPSCGVEIAGKITKCPNCGEVYFNYLEMCPNCQTPNPTLVGGRGGISPAPSAPGQPAQPVEPVAPVLQPARQTMQQPARPATTEMSARPANPGMPATPPPPPVRPTAANGNGGEQNPENKEPEKKKGTRSILIISLIFSVLVLGILYYFYDNANKNKEMEAYEYAMQSTDPMVLQSYLDTYKDADEAHRDSITAHLDRLKQTDQDWTNAVVSGSKDALQAYLEKYPNSIHKQEAINKIDSIDWNVAKNADTADAYQTYLDDHRDGSHIEEAENALKKVKGRDLQPEEKEFISSLYRQFFQSINAHDGDGLLANCEDILSSLLGKNSAPKSDVVTFMDKLYKEDVANMNWHINNDYQIKKREIGDSEYEYQVVFTAKQVVDKTDGSKHEQLFKISSTVSPDLKISSFNMSKVTPAQ
;
A
#
# COMPACT_ATOMS: atom_id res chain seq x y z
N MET A 1 21.17 7.43 33.23
CA MET A 1 20.15 7.01 32.25
C MET A 1 19.12 8.12 32.25
N ALA A 2 19.10 8.92 31.18
CA ALA A 2 18.08 9.91 30.96
C ALA A 2 16.89 9.28 30.23
N ILE A 3 15.68 9.65 30.62
CA ILE A 3 14.50 9.41 29.79
C ILE A 3 14.46 10.53 28.74
N ILE A 4 14.46 10.15 27.47
CA ILE A 4 14.32 11.06 26.32
C ILE A 4 13.00 10.75 25.60
N LYS A 5 12.54 11.66 24.76
CA LYS A 5 11.57 11.30 23.72
C LYS A 5 12.33 10.64 22.56
N CYS A 6 11.79 9.56 22.01
CA CYS A 6 12.26 9.00 20.75
C CYS A 6 12.10 10.06 19.64
N PRO A 7 13.15 10.42 18.86
CA PRO A 7 13.02 11.45 17.84
C PRO A 7 12.02 11.07 16.72
N GLU A 8 11.87 9.78 16.42
CA GLU A 8 10.87 9.26 15.47
C GLU A 8 9.44 9.32 16.05
N CYS A 9 9.18 8.56 17.12
CA CYS A 9 7.80 8.28 17.56
C CYS A 9 7.35 9.07 18.80
N GLY A 10 8.13 10.06 19.27
CA GLY A 10 7.83 10.96 20.39
C GLY A 10 7.69 10.34 21.79
N ARG A 11 7.57 9.01 21.90
CA ARG A 11 7.38 8.27 23.16
C ARG A 11 8.63 8.30 24.03
N GLN A 12 8.42 8.25 25.35
CA GLN A 12 9.50 8.23 26.33
C GLN A 12 10.26 6.88 26.30
N ILE A 13 11.58 6.94 26.10
CA ILE A 13 12.49 5.79 26.10
C ILE A 13 13.82 6.14 26.80
N SER A 14 14.63 5.12 27.11
CA SER A 14 15.94 5.28 27.74
C SER A 14 17.01 5.71 26.73
N ASP A 15 17.86 6.68 27.12
CA ASP A 15 19.06 7.11 26.39
C ASP A 15 20.06 5.99 26.05
N LYS A 16 19.93 4.83 26.69
CA LYS A 16 20.76 3.62 26.48
C LYS A 16 20.00 2.42 25.93
N ALA A 17 18.76 2.57 25.47
CA ALA A 17 18.05 1.50 24.78
C ALA A 17 18.77 1.16 23.46
N PRO A 18 18.97 -0.12 23.09
CA PRO A 18 19.50 -0.47 21.76
C PRO A 18 18.58 0.04 20.65
N THR A 19 17.28 -0.28 20.76
CA THR A 19 16.21 0.14 19.85
C THR A 19 15.01 0.70 20.64
N CYS A 20 14.19 1.52 19.99
CA CYS A 20 12.94 2.04 20.56
C CYS A 20 11.85 0.95 20.57
N PRO A 21 11.30 0.53 21.73
CA PRO A 21 10.26 -0.52 21.81
C PRO A 21 8.90 -0.17 21.20
N SER A 22 8.76 0.97 20.52
CA SER A 22 7.51 1.43 19.89
C SER A 22 7.61 1.78 18.41
N CYS A 23 8.83 1.84 17.84
CA CYS A 23 9.05 2.08 16.41
C CYS A 23 10.30 1.40 15.83
N GLY A 24 11.03 0.60 16.63
CA GLY A 24 12.17 -0.19 16.16
C GLY A 24 13.49 0.58 15.96
N VAL A 25 13.46 1.91 15.78
CA VAL A 25 14.67 2.71 15.47
C VAL A 25 15.79 2.53 16.50
N GLU A 26 17.03 2.45 16.03
CA GLU A 26 18.23 2.39 16.88
C GLU A 26 18.42 3.69 17.66
N ILE A 27 18.69 3.59 18.97
CA ILE A 27 18.90 4.76 19.84
C ILE A 27 20.35 4.81 20.34
N ALA A 28 20.87 3.69 20.86
CA ALA A 28 22.21 3.62 21.43
C ALA A 28 23.29 4.04 20.43
N GLY A 29 23.99 5.16 20.71
CA GLY A 29 25.05 5.69 19.86
C GLY A 29 24.61 6.40 18.58
N LYS A 30 23.29 6.53 18.33
CA LYS A 30 22.73 7.23 17.15
C LYS A 30 22.16 8.61 17.46
N ILE A 31 22.00 8.95 18.73
CA ILE A 31 21.43 10.22 19.19
C ILE A 31 22.51 11.23 19.63
N THR A 32 22.16 12.52 19.56
CA THR A 32 22.92 13.66 20.09
C THR A 32 21.96 14.65 20.74
N LYS A 33 22.47 15.56 21.58
CA LYS A 33 21.69 16.60 22.25
C LYS A 33 22.15 17.98 21.80
N CYS A 34 21.22 18.85 21.42
CA CYS A 34 21.53 20.20 20.98
C CYS A 34 22.11 21.04 22.13
N PRO A 35 23.27 21.71 21.96
CA PRO A 35 23.83 22.57 22.99
C PRO A 35 23.06 23.89 23.16
N ASN A 36 22.24 24.29 22.18
CA ASN A 36 21.47 25.53 22.20
C ASN A 36 20.07 25.34 22.83
N CYS A 37 19.20 24.54 22.20
CA CYS A 37 17.82 24.33 22.71
C CYS A 37 17.64 23.08 23.59
N GLY A 38 18.66 22.23 23.74
CA GLY A 38 18.55 21.00 24.53
C GLY A 38 17.77 19.84 23.88
N GLU A 39 17.30 19.99 22.63
CA GLU A 39 16.57 18.92 21.92
C GLU A 39 17.43 17.67 21.68
N VAL A 40 16.82 16.48 21.70
CA VAL A 40 17.50 15.22 21.38
C VAL A 40 17.09 14.76 19.97
N TYR A 41 18.08 14.56 19.10
CA TYR A 41 17.89 14.24 17.68
C TYR A 41 18.99 13.30 17.19
N PHE A 42 18.88 12.78 15.97
CA PHE A 42 19.88 11.84 15.45
C PHE A 42 21.18 12.53 15.01
N ASN A 43 22.31 11.89 15.29
CA ASN A 43 23.65 12.42 15.10
C ASN A 43 24.10 12.48 13.62
N TYR A 44 23.32 11.94 12.69
CA TYR A 44 23.51 12.09 11.24
C TYR A 44 22.87 13.37 10.65
N LEU A 45 22.00 14.06 11.40
CA LEU A 45 21.41 15.32 10.94
C LEU A 45 22.42 16.46 11.08
N GLU A 46 22.66 17.23 10.01
CA GLU A 46 23.66 18.32 10.00
C GLU A 46 23.29 19.50 10.90
N MET A 47 21.98 19.73 11.12
CA MET A 47 21.44 20.81 11.94
C MET A 47 20.37 20.27 12.89
N CYS A 48 20.25 20.87 14.07
CA CYS A 48 19.20 20.53 15.02
C CYS A 48 17.80 20.89 14.47
N PRO A 49 16.83 19.95 14.40
CA PRO A 49 15.52 20.21 13.77
C PRO A 49 14.66 21.25 14.50
N ASN A 50 14.93 21.53 15.78
CA ASN A 50 14.17 22.47 16.60
C ASN A 50 14.70 23.91 16.48
N CYS A 51 16.02 24.11 16.39
CA CYS A 51 16.64 25.46 16.43
C CYS A 51 17.71 25.73 15.36
N GLN A 52 17.84 24.86 14.36
CA GLN A 52 18.78 24.95 13.22
C GLN A 52 20.26 25.13 13.58
N THR A 53 20.63 24.96 14.85
CA THR A 53 22.03 25.04 15.30
C THR A 53 22.82 23.85 14.74
N PRO A 54 24.03 24.07 14.15
CA PRO A 54 24.84 23.00 13.58
C PRO A 54 25.15 21.88 14.58
N ASN A 55 25.16 20.63 14.09
CA ASN A 55 25.35 19.46 14.93
C ASN A 55 26.82 19.31 15.39
N PRO A 56 27.10 19.36 16.70
CA PRO A 56 28.48 19.28 17.20
C PRO A 56 29.18 17.95 16.92
N THR A 57 28.45 16.85 16.67
CA THR A 57 29.09 15.57 16.32
C THR A 57 29.63 15.52 14.89
N LEU A 58 29.23 16.45 14.03
CA LEU A 58 29.66 16.53 12.62
C LEU A 58 30.65 17.68 12.38
N VAL A 59 30.52 18.78 13.10
CA VAL A 59 31.42 19.96 13.00
C VAL A 59 32.87 19.64 13.41
N GLY A 60 33.10 18.66 14.30
CA GLY A 60 34.44 18.27 14.74
C GLY A 60 35.34 17.59 13.69
N GLY A 61 34.81 17.25 12.50
CA GLY A 61 35.50 16.45 11.48
C GLY A 61 36.36 17.23 10.46
N ARG A 62 36.31 18.56 10.44
CA ARG A 62 37.08 19.39 9.49
C ARG A 62 37.77 20.55 10.21
N GLY A 63 39.09 20.63 10.08
CA GLY A 63 39.90 21.59 10.82
C GLY A 63 39.91 22.99 10.20
N GLY A 64 40.07 24.00 11.07
CA GLY A 64 40.47 25.36 10.69
C GLY A 64 39.36 26.29 10.23
N ILE A 65 38.79 27.06 11.16
CA ILE A 65 38.90 28.53 11.25
C ILE A 65 38.06 28.99 12.46
N SER A 66 38.68 29.73 13.39
CA SER A 66 37.97 30.43 14.47
C SER A 66 37.69 31.87 14.06
N PRO A 67 36.56 32.44 14.51
CA PRO A 67 36.59 33.78 15.09
C PRO A 67 36.44 33.77 16.62
N ALA A 68 37.01 34.78 17.27
CA ALA A 68 36.91 35.02 18.72
C ALA A 68 35.67 35.90 19.06
N PRO A 69 35.27 36.03 20.34
CA PRO A 69 33.93 36.52 20.71
C PRO A 69 33.83 38.04 20.90
N SER A 70 32.59 38.54 20.88
CA SER A 70 32.20 39.88 21.33
C SER A 70 30.98 39.80 22.25
N ALA A 71 30.97 40.62 23.30
CA ALA A 71 29.93 40.76 24.34
C ALA A 71 30.07 42.16 24.99
N PRO A 72 29.19 42.62 25.91
CA PRO A 72 27.95 42.00 26.43
C PRO A 72 26.70 42.91 26.33
N GLY A 73 25.54 42.39 26.70
CA GLY A 73 24.30 43.15 26.96
C GLY A 73 23.37 42.41 27.92
N GLN A 74 22.86 43.10 28.94
CA GLN A 74 22.00 42.59 30.03
C GLN A 74 20.66 43.39 30.06
N PRO A 75 19.69 43.07 30.93
CA PRO A 75 19.04 41.76 31.14
C PRO A 75 17.49 41.89 31.10
N ALA A 76 16.77 40.77 31.18
CA ALA A 76 15.33 40.75 31.47
C ALA A 76 15.00 39.71 32.57
N GLN A 77 13.91 39.93 33.32
CA GLN A 77 13.60 39.23 34.57
C GLN A 77 12.65 38.02 34.38
N PRO A 78 12.64 37.04 35.31
CA PRO A 78 11.79 35.85 35.22
C PRO A 78 10.34 36.12 35.66
N VAL A 79 9.41 35.27 35.20
CA VAL A 79 8.00 35.23 35.65
C VAL A 79 7.66 33.79 36.07
N GLU A 80 6.91 33.65 37.16
CA GLU A 80 6.56 32.37 37.78
C GLU A 80 5.40 31.63 37.09
N PRO A 81 5.30 30.28 37.24
CA PRO A 81 4.24 29.49 36.62
C PRO A 81 2.91 29.52 37.42
N VAL A 82 1.79 29.61 36.71
CA VAL A 82 0.43 29.54 37.30
C VAL A 82 -0.07 28.09 37.32
N ALA A 83 -0.69 27.67 38.43
CA ALA A 83 -1.21 26.32 38.63
C ALA A 83 -2.68 26.15 38.16
N PRO A 84 -3.11 24.94 37.73
CA PRO A 84 -4.52 24.61 37.50
C PRO A 84 -5.26 24.20 38.79
N VAL A 85 -6.59 24.34 38.77
CA VAL A 85 -7.51 24.24 39.94
C VAL A 85 -8.11 22.83 40.11
N LEU A 86 -8.59 22.52 41.32
CA LEU A 86 -9.18 21.23 41.71
C LEU A 86 -10.60 20.98 41.14
N GLN A 87 -10.81 19.71 40.74
CA GLN A 87 -11.92 18.77 41.09
C GLN A 87 -13.31 19.31 41.51
N PRO A 88 -14.40 18.59 41.15
CA PRO A 88 -14.88 17.51 42.03
C PRO A 88 -15.26 16.20 41.32
N ALA A 89 -15.54 15.14 42.08
CA ALA A 89 -15.79 13.78 41.58
C ALA A 89 -17.09 13.14 42.11
N ARG A 90 -17.69 12.24 41.30
CA ARG A 90 -18.64 11.13 41.62
C ARG A 90 -19.11 10.53 40.26
N GLN A 91 -19.64 9.30 40.14
CA GLN A 91 -20.15 8.34 41.13
C GLN A 91 -20.04 6.89 40.62
N THR A 92 -20.03 5.90 41.53
CA THR A 92 -20.11 4.46 41.21
C THR A 92 -21.52 3.91 41.38
N MET A 93 -22.02 3.14 40.40
CA MET A 93 -23.00 2.02 40.55
C MET A 93 -22.88 1.15 39.28
N GLN A 94 -22.52 -0.14 39.38
CA GLN A 94 -23.34 -1.34 39.68
C GLN A 94 -24.07 -1.95 38.47
N GLN A 95 -24.09 -3.28 38.46
CA GLN A 95 -24.63 -4.18 37.42
C GLN A 95 -25.96 -4.81 37.89
N PRO A 96 -26.92 -5.01 36.99
CA PRO A 96 -27.96 -6.04 37.14
C PRO A 96 -27.82 -7.17 36.11
N ALA A 97 -28.50 -8.30 36.36
CA ALA A 97 -28.45 -9.52 35.55
C ALA A 97 -29.67 -9.70 34.62
N ARG A 98 -29.69 -10.83 33.88
CA ARG A 98 -30.79 -11.29 33.01
C ARG A 98 -32.08 -11.57 33.81
N PRO A 99 -33.23 -11.69 33.11
CA PRO A 99 -33.82 -13.05 32.96
C PRO A 99 -34.05 -13.45 31.49
N ALA A 100 -34.70 -14.60 31.24
CA ALA A 100 -34.82 -15.21 29.91
C ALA A 100 -36.10 -16.07 29.71
N THR A 101 -36.47 -16.26 28.45
CA THR A 101 -37.35 -17.30 27.85
C THR A 101 -36.79 -17.58 26.44
N THR A 102 -36.52 -18.81 25.97
CA THR A 102 -37.47 -19.88 25.52
C THR A 102 -38.49 -19.38 24.47
N GLU A 103 -38.77 -20.06 23.35
CA GLU A 103 -38.35 -21.36 22.77
C GLU A 103 -38.72 -21.38 21.25
N MET A 104 -38.43 -22.34 20.35
CA MET A 104 -37.83 -23.70 20.30
C MET A 104 -37.40 -23.99 18.81
N SER A 105 -36.73 -25.13 18.53
CA SER A 105 -36.66 -25.85 17.23
C SER A 105 -35.57 -25.42 16.20
N ALA A 106 -34.79 -26.32 15.58
CA ALA A 106 -34.49 -27.73 15.89
C ALA A 106 -33.14 -28.14 15.27
N ARG A 107 -32.53 -29.21 15.79
CA ARG A 107 -31.31 -29.87 15.29
C ARG A 107 -31.57 -31.36 15.11
N PRO A 108 -30.87 -32.05 14.20
CA PRO A 108 -30.32 -33.36 14.55
C PRO A 108 -28.78 -33.35 14.54
N ALA A 109 -28.16 -34.10 15.45
CA ALA A 109 -26.75 -34.42 15.37
C ALA A 109 -26.55 -35.67 14.49
N ASN A 110 -25.47 -35.71 13.71
CA ASN A 110 -25.08 -36.89 12.92
C ASN A 110 -23.84 -37.53 13.56
N PRO A 111 -23.83 -38.85 13.88
CA PRO A 111 -22.74 -39.50 14.59
C PRO A 111 -21.76 -40.26 13.68
N GLY A 112 -20.52 -40.41 14.15
CA GLY A 112 -19.67 -41.58 13.87
C GLY A 112 -18.94 -41.65 12.51
N MET A 113 -17.65 -42.00 12.57
CA MET A 113 -16.88 -42.42 11.39
C MET A 113 -17.29 -43.84 10.96
N PRO A 114 -17.41 -44.13 9.66
CA PRO A 114 -17.21 -45.47 9.10
C PRO A 114 -15.73 -45.73 8.79
N ALA A 115 -15.33 -47.00 8.74
CA ALA A 115 -13.96 -47.41 8.45
C ALA A 115 -13.69 -47.71 6.95
N THR A 116 -12.45 -48.07 6.67
CA THR A 116 -11.86 -48.56 5.40
C THR A 116 -12.76 -49.41 4.49
N PRO A 117 -12.60 -49.32 3.15
CA PRO A 117 -13.32 -50.16 2.20
C PRO A 117 -12.87 -51.64 2.22
N PRO A 118 -13.80 -52.60 2.01
CA PRO A 118 -13.49 -54.04 1.96
C PRO A 118 -13.20 -54.58 0.53
N PRO A 119 -12.64 -55.80 0.40
CA PRO A 119 -12.45 -56.48 -0.88
C PRO A 119 -13.78 -57.02 -1.51
N PRO A 120 -13.79 -57.34 -2.82
CA PRO A 120 -15.00 -57.76 -3.54
C PRO A 120 -15.47 -59.20 -3.20
N PRO A 121 -16.76 -59.51 -3.39
CA PRO A 121 -17.36 -60.78 -2.99
C PRO A 121 -17.25 -61.89 -4.05
N VAL A 122 -17.08 -63.13 -3.58
CA VAL A 122 -17.35 -64.35 -4.38
C VAL A 122 -18.75 -64.86 -4.06
N ARG A 123 -19.57 -65.14 -5.08
CA ARG A 123 -20.80 -65.94 -4.91
C ARG A 123 -21.08 -66.83 -6.13
N PRO A 124 -21.21 -68.15 -5.97
CA PRO A 124 -21.70 -69.02 -7.03
C PRO A 124 -23.24 -68.97 -7.11
N THR A 125 -23.78 -69.02 -8.33
CA THR A 125 -25.15 -69.44 -8.62
C THR A 125 -25.13 -70.78 -9.35
N ALA A 126 -26.19 -71.57 -9.20
CA ALA A 126 -26.19 -73.01 -9.53
C ALA A 126 -27.34 -73.38 -10.50
N ALA A 127 -27.44 -74.69 -10.75
CA ALA A 127 -28.58 -75.46 -11.29
C ALA A 127 -28.61 -75.80 -12.81
N ASN A 128 -28.17 -77.05 -13.06
CA ASN A 128 -28.88 -78.11 -13.80
C ASN A 128 -29.13 -78.02 -15.32
N GLY A 129 -28.58 -79.02 -16.03
CA GLY A 129 -29.07 -79.56 -17.30
C GLY A 129 -28.99 -81.10 -17.24
N ASN A 130 -30.13 -81.79 -17.30
CA ASN A 130 -30.34 -83.13 -16.71
C ASN A 130 -30.21 -84.32 -17.69
N GLY A 131 -29.95 -85.53 -17.18
CA GLY A 131 -30.33 -86.82 -17.77
C GLY A 131 -29.20 -87.76 -18.27
N GLY A 132 -29.31 -89.07 -18.00
CA GLY A 132 -28.43 -90.10 -18.61
C GLY A 132 -28.07 -91.34 -17.76
N GLU A 133 -29.08 -92.12 -17.40
CA GLU A 133 -29.05 -93.44 -16.72
C GLU A 133 -27.95 -94.48 -17.09
N GLN A 134 -27.50 -95.24 -16.06
CA GLN A 134 -27.28 -96.71 -15.97
C GLN A 134 -25.91 -97.28 -15.49
N ASN A 135 -26.02 -98.36 -14.70
CA ASN A 135 -24.98 -99.24 -14.10
C ASN A 135 -24.85 -100.52 -15.00
N PRO A 136 -23.92 -101.52 -14.81
CA PRO A 136 -23.12 -101.79 -13.62
C PRO A 136 -21.64 -102.24 -13.74
N GLU A 137 -20.88 -101.93 -12.68
CA GLU A 137 -19.94 -102.80 -11.93
C GLU A 137 -19.12 -103.90 -12.65
N ASN A 138 -17.79 -103.73 -12.75
CA ASN A 138 -16.84 -104.86 -12.59
C ASN A 138 -15.39 -104.43 -12.23
N LYS A 139 -14.87 -105.09 -11.19
CA LYS A 139 -13.48 -105.38 -10.73
C LYS A 139 -12.22 -104.66 -11.26
N GLU A 140 -11.33 -104.44 -10.28
CA GLU A 140 -9.84 -104.37 -10.30
C GLU A 140 -9.11 -105.38 -11.23
N PRO A 141 -7.79 -105.21 -11.55
CA PRO A 141 -6.75 -104.55 -10.74
C PRO A 141 -5.71 -103.64 -11.47
N GLU A 142 -4.71 -103.17 -10.70
CA GLU A 142 -3.63 -102.24 -11.08
C GLU A 142 -2.86 -102.57 -12.39
N LYS A 143 -2.27 -101.51 -12.99
CA LYS A 143 -0.96 -101.64 -13.64
C LYS A 143 -0.07 -100.41 -13.43
N LYS A 144 1.01 -100.60 -12.64
CA LYS A 144 1.99 -99.56 -12.29
C LYS A 144 2.69 -98.97 -13.53
N LYS A 145 2.73 -97.65 -13.62
CA LYS A 145 3.80 -96.87 -14.28
C LYS A 145 4.37 -95.85 -13.29
N GLY A 146 5.65 -95.57 -13.41
CA GLY A 146 6.47 -95.08 -12.29
C GLY A 146 6.04 -93.75 -11.68
N THR A 147 6.10 -93.65 -10.35
CA THR A 147 5.70 -92.49 -9.52
C THR A 147 6.33 -91.17 -9.96
N ARG A 148 7.52 -91.21 -10.58
CA ARG A 148 8.19 -90.03 -11.17
C ARG A 148 7.32 -89.32 -12.21
N SER A 149 6.58 -90.03 -13.06
CA SER A 149 5.76 -89.39 -14.11
C SER A 149 4.60 -88.57 -13.54
N ILE A 150 3.95 -89.04 -12.47
CA ILE A 150 2.86 -88.31 -11.80
C ILE A 150 3.42 -87.07 -11.09
N LEU A 151 4.58 -87.18 -10.43
CA LEU A 151 5.25 -86.05 -9.79
C LEU A 151 5.70 -84.98 -10.80
N ILE A 152 6.21 -85.38 -11.98
CA ILE A 152 6.59 -84.45 -13.05
C ILE A 152 5.38 -83.69 -13.60
N ILE A 153 4.25 -84.38 -13.85
CA ILE A 153 3.02 -83.73 -14.35
C ILE A 153 2.45 -82.77 -13.30
N SER A 154 2.47 -83.16 -12.01
CA SER A 154 2.06 -82.29 -10.89
C SER A 154 2.94 -81.03 -10.78
N LEU A 155 4.27 -81.17 -10.94
CA LEU A 155 5.22 -80.07 -10.93
C LEU A 155 5.01 -79.10 -12.11
N ILE A 156 4.73 -79.62 -13.31
CA ILE A 156 4.42 -78.79 -14.48
C ILE A 156 3.10 -78.03 -14.26
N PHE A 157 2.09 -78.68 -13.70
CA PHE A 157 0.81 -78.03 -13.41
C PHE A 157 0.93 -76.94 -12.34
N SER A 158 1.71 -77.16 -11.27
CA SER A 158 1.93 -76.15 -10.23
C SER A 158 2.74 -74.96 -10.74
N VAL A 159 3.74 -75.18 -11.60
CA VAL A 159 4.46 -74.09 -12.29
C VAL A 159 3.54 -73.29 -13.23
N LEU A 160 2.64 -73.96 -13.97
CA LEU A 160 1.65 -73.27 -14.81
C LEU A 160 0.65 -72.44 -13.97
N VAL A 161 0.13 -72.98 -12.87
CA VAL A 161 -0.76 -72.23 -11.96
C VAL A 161 -0.03 -71.05 -11.32
N LEU A 162 1.22 -71.21 -10.88
CA LEU A 162 2.04 -70.11 -10.38
C LEU A 162 2.31 -69.05 -11.45
N GLY A 163 2.58 -69.44 -12.70
CA GLY A 163 2.73 -68.52 -13.82
C GLY A 163 1.46 -67.73 -14.15
N ILE A 164 0.28 -68.36 -14.09
CA ILE A 164 -1.02 -67.71 -14.28
C ILE A 164 -1.33 -66.75 -13.12
N LEU A 165 -1.09 -67.16 -11.87
CA LEU A 165 -1.27 -66.30 -10.69
C LEU A 165 -0.29 -65.11 -10.71
N TYR A 166 0.96 -65.32 -11.11
CA TYR A 166 1.94 -64.26 -11.30
C TYR A 166 1.52 -63.29 -12.41
N TYR A 167 1.02 -63.79 -13.55
CA TYR A 167 0.48 -62.95 -14.64
C TYR A 167 -0.70 -62.08 -14.18
N PHE A 168 -1.66 -62.65 -13.44
CA PHE A 168 -2.78 -61.87 -12.90
C PHE A 168 -2.33 -60.85 -11.84
N TYR A 169 -1.31 -61.17 -11.03
CA TYR A 169 -0.71 -60.24 -10.07
C TYR A 169 0.03 -59.09 -10.78
N ASP A 170 0.89 -59.39 -11.74
CA ASP A 170 1.63 -58.42 -12.57
C ASP A 170 0.67 -57.49 -13.34
N ASN A 171 -0.34 -58.03 -14.01
CA ASN A 171 -1.34 -57.24 -14.72
C ASN A 171 -2.19 -56.38 -13.77
N ALA A 172 -2.54 -56.88 -12.58
CA ALA A 172 -3.27 -56.09 -11.58
C ALA A 172 -2.38 -55.01 -10.92
N ASN A 173 -1.06 -55.21 -10.88
CA ASN A 173 -0.10 -54.24 -10.38
C ASN A 173 0.12 -53.11 -11.41
N LYS A 174 0.29 -53.46 -12.70
CA LYS A 174 0.42 -52.52 -13.81
C LYS A 174 -0.77 -51.58 -13.96
N ASN A 175 -2.00 -52.08 -13.83
CA ASN A 175 -3.19 -51.22 -13.87
C ASN A 175 -3.19 -50.17 -12.73
N LYS A 176 -2.77 -50.55 -11.52
CA LYS A 176 -2.69 -49.63 -10.37
C LYS A 176 -1.54 -48.64 -10.47
N GLU A 177 -0.42 -49.08 -11.03
CA GLU A 177 0.72 -48.22 -11.36
C GLU A 177 0.31 -47.16 -12.37
N MET A 178 -0.40 -47.54 -13.42
CA MET A 178 -0.96 -46.62 -14.44
C MET A 178 -1.95 -45.61 -13.83
N GLU A 179 -2.89 -46.05 -12.99
CA GLU A 179 -3.81 -45.15 -12.25
C GLU A 179 -3.04 -44.14 -11.36
N ALA A 180 -2.01 -44.61 -10.67
CA ALA A 180 -1.17 -43.75 -9.81
C ALA A 180 -0.25 -42.82 -10.61
N TYR A 181 0.21 -43.25 -11.79
CA TYR A 181 0.99 -42.46 -12.73
C TYR A 181 0.17 -41.31 -13.33
N GLU A 182 -1.06 -41.58 -13.80
CA GLU A 182 -1.96 -40.55 -14.30
C GLU A 182 -2.27 -39.49 -13.23
N TYR A 183 -2.52 -39.93 -11.98
CA TYR A 183 -2.74 -39.04 -10.84
C TYR A 183 -1.48 -38.21 -10.50
N ALA A 184 -0.30 -38.82 -10.47
CA ALA A 184 0.94 -38.12 -10.16
C ALA A 184 1.39 -37.16 -11.28
N MET A 185 1.09 -37.47 -12.56
CA MET A 185 1.32 -36.56 -13.69
C MET A 185 0.40 -35.33 -13.66
N GLN A 186 -0.80 -35.44 -13.10
CA GLN A 186 -1.74 -34.31 -12.93
C GLN A 186 -1.53 -33.52 -11.64
N SER A 187 -0.79 -34.07 -10.67
CA SER A 187 -0.51 -33.42 -9.39
C SER A 187 0.53 -32.31 -9.51
N THR A 188 0.32 -31.22 -8.77
CA THR A 188 1.32 -30.16 -8.53
C THR A 188 1.98 -30.27 -7.15
N ASP A 189 1.66 -31.30 -6.37
CA ASP A 189 2.27 -31.58 -5.05
C ASP A 189 3.49 -32.52 -5.19
N PRO A 190 4.71 -32.05 -4.88
CA PRO A 190 5.93 -32.86 -4.90
C PRO A 190 5.85 -34.17 -4.08
N MET A 191 5.05 -34.21 -3.00
CA MET A 191 4.90 -35.42 -2.18
C MET A 191 4.16 -36.54 -2.92
N VAL A 192 3.21 -36.22 -3.80
CA VAL A 192 2.51 -37.22 -4.62
C VAL A 192 3.47 -37.88 -5.61
N LEU A 193 4.30 -37.07 -6.28
CA LEU A 193 5.29 -37.55 -7.25
C LEU A 193 6.37 -38.39 -6.56
N GLN A 194 6.90 -37.92 -5.42
CA GLN A 194 7.85 -38.69 -4.61
C GLN A 194 7.24 -40.01 -4.11
N SER A 195 5.97 -40.00 -3.67
CA SER A 195 5.24 -41.20 -3.23
C SER A 195 5.10 -42.24 -4.35
N TYR A 196 4.81 -41.82 -5.59
CA TYR A 196 4.83 -42.71 -6.74
C TYR A 196 6.24 -43.32 -6.96
N LEU A 197 7.29 -42.48 -6.93
CA LEU A 197 8.67 -42.93 -7.15
C LEU A 197 9.13 -43.94 -6.08
N ASP A 198 8.76 -43.72 -4.82
CA ASP A 198 9.09 -44.60 -3.69
C ASP A 198 8.25 -45.88 -3.64
N THR A 199 7.00 -45.85 -4.13
CA THR A 199 6.08 -47.00 -4.12
C THR A 199 6.36 -47.96 -5.26
N TYR A 200 6.43 -47.45 -6.50
CA TYR A 200 6.46 -48.29 -7.71
C TYR A 200 7.89 -48.50 -8.23
N LYS A 201 8.76 -49.05 -7.38
CA LYS A 201 10.22 -49.08 -7.64
C LYS A 201 10.63 -49.75 -8.96
N ASP A 202 9.86 -50.74 -9.40
CA ASP A 202 10.09 -51.53 -10.62
C ASP A 202 9.12 -51.15 -11.77
N ALA A 203 8.55 -49.93 -11.76
CA ALA A 203 7.75 -49.41 -12.88
C ALA A 203 8.60 -49.12 -14.13
N ASP A 204 7.91 -48.86 -15.25
CA ASP A 204 8.55 -48.57 -16.55
C ASP A 204 9.47 -47.34 -16.48
N GLU A 205 10.65 -47.45 -17.09
CA GLU A 205 11.68 -46.40 -17.08
C GLU A 205 11.13 -45.05 -17.57
N ALA A 206 10.27 -45.04 -18.60
CA ALA A 206 9.70 -43.81 -19.14
C ALA A 206 8.67 -43.14 -18.20
N HIS A 207 7.93 -43.91 -17.39
CA HIS A 207 7.03 -43.36 -16.37
C HIS A 207 7.83 -42.79 -15.18
N ARG A 208 8.94 -43.45 -14.81
CA ARG A 208 9.80 -43.02 -13.70
C ARG A 208 10.60 -41.76 -14.08
N ASP A 209 11.09 -41.68 -15.30
CA ASP A 209 11.74 -40.49 -15.85
C ASP A 209 10.80 -39.30 -15.97
N SER A 210 9.56 -39.49 -16.47
CA SER A 210 8.62 -38.38 -16.62
C SER A 210 8.15 -37.82 -15.27
N ILE A 211 7.89 -38.67 -14.26
CA ILE A 211 7.59 -38.23 -12.90
C ILE A 211 8.81 -37.55 -12.26
N THR A 212 10.03 -38.07 -12.46
CA THR A 212 11.25 -37.43 -11.93
C THR A 212 11.47 -36.05 -12.56
N ALA A 213 11.33 -35.92 -13.88
CA ALA A 213 11.44 -34.66 -14.60
C ALA A 213 10.30 -33.66 -14.28
N HIS A 214 9.13 -34.14 -13.87
CA HIS A 214 8.06 -33.28 -13.34
C HIS A 214 8.39 -32.81 -11.91
N LEU A 215 8.82 -33.73 -11.03
CA LEU A 215 9.21 -33.44 -9.65
C LEU A 215 10.36 -32.43 -9.57
N ASP A 216 11.39 -32.58 -10.40
CA ASP A 216 12.52 -31.66 -10.42
C ASP A 216 12.16 -30.29 -11.01
N ARG A 217 11.16 -30.22 -11.91
CA ARG A 217 10.58 -28.95 -12.37
C ARG A 217 9.83 -28.23 -11.25
N LEU A 218 9.08 -28.95 -10.40
CA LEU A 218 8.44 -28.37 -9.22
C LEU A 218 9.49 -27.85 -8.24
N LYS A 219 10.51 -28.66 -7.90
CA LYS A 219 11.64 -28.23 -7.03
C LYS A 219 12.34 -26.98 -7.56
N GLN A 220 12.60 -26.87 -8.87
CA GLN A 220 13.20 -25.66 -9.45
C GLN A 220 12.26 -24.45 -9.34
N THR A 221 10.95 -24.67 -9.49
CA THR A 221 9.93 -23.62 -9.36
C THR A 221 9.84 -23.10 -7.91
N ASP A 222 9.98 -23.98 -6.91
CA ASP A 222 10.03 -23.61 -5.49
C ASP A 222 11.38 -22.96 -5.09
N GLN A 223 12.49 -23.40 -5.70
CA GLN A 223 13.80 -22.81 -5.48
C GLN A 223 13.86 -21.38 -6.04
N ASP A 224 13.38 -21.18 -7.27
CA ASP A 224 13.33 -19.86 -7.91
C ASP A 224 12.37 -18.91 -7.17
N TRP A 225 11.25 -19.43 -6.66
CA TRP A 225 10.36 -18.69 -5.76
C TRP A 225 11.08 -18.23 -4.49
N THR A 226 11.76 -19.16 -3.82
CA THR A 226 12.55 -18.86 -2.62
C THR A 226 13.59 -17.79 -2.89
N ASN A 227 14.32 -17.88 -4.01
CA ASN A 227 15.30 -16.87 -4.43
C ASN A 227 14.64 -15.50 -4.67
N ALA A 228 13.49 -15.45 -5.36
CA ALA A 228 12.77 -14.21 -5.62
C ALA A 228 12.29 -13.54 -4.32
N VAL A 229 11.68 -14.29 -3.40
CA VAL A 229 11.21 -13.77 -2.11
C VAL A 229 12.37 -13.31 -1.22
N VAL A 230 13.47 -14.08 -1.16
CA VAL A 230 14.67 -13.72 -0.37
C VAL A 230 15.35 -12.46 -0.91
N SER A 231 15.24 -12.17 -2.21
CA SER A 231 15.77 -10.93 -2.80
C SER A 231 15.01 -9.67 -2.36
N GLY A 232 13.74 -9.80 -1.99
CA GLY A 232 12.84 -8.67 -1.70
C GLY A 232 12.54 -7.74 -2.89
N SER A 233 12.98 -8.07 -4.11
CA SER A 233 12.85 -7.20 -5.29
C SER A 233 11.58 -7.46 -6.09
N LYS A 234 10.93 -6.38 -6.55
CA LYS A 234 9.83 -6.40 -7.53
C LYS A 234 10.27 -7.12 -8.81
N ASP A 235 11.43 -6.76 -9.36
CA ASP A 235 11.96 -7.32 -10.62
C ASP A 235 12.10 -8.85 -10.56
N ALA A 236 12.53 -9.38 -9.40
CA ALA A 236 12.71 -10.81 -9.20
C ALA A 236 11.37 -11.55 -9.10
N LEU A 237 10.36 -10.93 -8.48
CA LEU A 237 8.98 -11.46 -8.41
C LEU A 237 8.27 -11.38 -9.77
N GLN A 238 8.54 -10.34 -10.56
CA GLN A 238 8.04 -10.21 -11.93
C GLN A 238 8.69 -11.26 -12.86
N ALA A 239 10.02 -11.38 -12.86
CA ALA A 239 10.71 -12.42 -13.61
C ALA A 239 10.28 -13.85 -13.21
N TYR A 240 9.95 -14.06 -11.93
CA TYR A 240 9.34 -15.31 -11.45
C TYR A 240 7.95 -15.56 -12.08
N LEU A 241 7.08 -14.55 -12.08
CA LEU A 241 5.74 -14.63 -12.69
C LEU A 241 5.78 -14.87 -14.20
N GLU A 242 6.71 -14.22 -14.92
CA GLU A 242 6.93 -14.42 -16.35
C GLU A 242 7.41 -15.84 -16.66
N LYS A 243 8.33 -16.38 -15.84
CA LYS A 243 8.90 -17.72 -16.00
C LYS A 243 7.92 -18.83 -15.60
N TYR A 244 7.05 -18.58 -14.62
CA TYR A 244 6.14 -19.57 -14.04
C TYR A 244 4.69 -19.06 -13.92
N PRO A 245 4.02 -18.71 -15.04
CA PRO A 245 2.70 -18.05 -15.03
C PRO A 245 1.54 -18.90 -14.48
N ASN A 246 1.77 -20.19 -14.21
CA ASN A 246 0.83 -21.14 -13.64
C ASN A 246 1.31 -21.74 -12.29
N SER A 247 2.31 -21.13 -11.64
CA SER A 247 2.79 -21.57 -10.32
C SER A 247 1.72 -21.41 -9.23
N ILE A 248 1.75 -22.30 -8.22
CA ILE A 248 0.96 -22.15 -6.99
C ILE A 248 1.28 -20.82 -6.26
N HIS A 249 2.51 -20.32 -6.38
CA HIS A 249 2.96 -19.08 -5.73
C HIS A 249 2.54 -17.82 -6.50
N LYS A 250 1.86 -17.94 -7.64
CA LYS A 250 1.47 -16.82 -8.51
C LYS A 250 0.75 -15.70 -7.75
N GLN A 251 -0.27 -16.04 -6.97
CA GLN A 251 -1.03 -15.02 -6.24
C GLN A 251 -0.21 -14.39 -5.11
N GLU A 252 0.65 -15.16 -4.43
CA GLU A 252 1.53 -14.59 -3.41
C GLU A 252 2.59 -13.66 -4.03
N ALA A 253 3.11 -13.98 -5.22
CA ALA A 253 4.01 -13.11 -5.96
C ALA A 253 3.34 -11.78 -6.35
N ILE A 254 2.11 -11.82 -6.86
CA ILE A 254 1.30 -10.63 -7.18
C ILE A 254 1.08 -9.79 -5.92
N ASN A 255 0.61 -10.40 -4.82
CA ASN A 255 0.35 -9.71 -3.56
C ASN A 255 1.62 -9.09 -2.94
N LYS A 256 2.80 -9.71 -3.16
CA LYS A 256 4.09 -9.12 -2.75
C LYS A 256 4.48 -7.92 -3.62
N ILE A 257 4.22 -7.95 -4.93
CA ILE A 257 4.50 -6.80 -5.83
C ILE A 257 3.58 -5.62 -5.47
N ASP A 258 2.28 -5.86 -5.31
CA ASP A 258 1.29 -4.92 -4.78
C ASP A 258 1.76 -4.29 -3.45
N SER A 259 2.19 -5.12 -2.50
CA SER A 259 2.77 -4.65 -1.23
C SER A 259 4.03 -3.80 -1.40
N ILE A 260 4.89 -4.10 -2.38
CA ILE A 260 6.11 -3.32 -2.66
C ILE A 260 5.75 -1.97 -3.28
N ASP A 261 4.91 -1.95 -4.31
CA ASP A 261 4.51 -0.74 -5.01
C ASP A 261 3.70 0.21 -4.12
N TRP A 262 2.81 -0.33 -3.27
CA TRP A 262 2.13 0.47 -2.25
C TRP A 262 3.12 1.14 -1.30
N ASN A 263 4.14 0.41 -0.83
CA ASN A 263 5.17 1.00 0.02
C ASN A 263 6.02 2.04 -0.73
N VAL A 264 6.27 1.89 -2.04
CA VAL A 264 6.93 2.92 -2.86
C VAL A 264 6.07 4.18 -2.92
N ALA A 265 4.78 4.07 -3.29
CA ALA A 265 3.87 5.22 -3.37
C ALA A 265 3.71 5.95 -2.02
N LYS A 266 3.51 5.17 -0.95
CA LYS A 266 3.37 5.65 0.43
C LYS A 266 4.63 6.32 0.99
N ASN A 267 5.82 5.87 0.59
CA ASN A 267 7.08 6.50 0.99
C ASN A 267 7.38 7.77 0.19
N ALA A 268 6.81 7.93 -1.01
CA ALA A 268 6.90 9.15 -1.80
C ALA A 268 5.95 10.26 -1.29
N ASP A 269 4.74 9.90 -0.84
CA ASP A 269 3.66 10.82 -0.42
C ASP A 269 3.36 11.94 -1.45
N THR A 270 3.37 11.59 -2.73
CA THR A 270 3.00 12.48 -3.85
C THR A 270 1.73 12.01 -4.53
N ALA A 271 0.95 12.97 -5.07
CA ALA A 271 -0.26 12.65 -5.83
C ALA A 271 0.05 11.82 -7.09
N ASP A 272 1.21 12.04 -7.69
CA ASP A 272 1.74 11.28 -8.84
C ASP A 272 1.95 9.79 -8.49
N ALA A 273 2.69 9.50 -7.41
CA ALA A 273 3.00 8.12 -7.03
C ALA A 273 1.77 7.33 -6.55
N TYR A 274 0.83 7.98 -5.84
CA TYR A 274 -0.45 7.33 -5.50
C TYR A 274 -1.32 7.10 -6.74
N GLN A 275 -1.32 8.00 -7.74
CA GLN A 275 -2.03 7.79 -9.00
C GLN A 275 -1.42 6.62 -9.78
N THR A 276 -0.08 6.54 -9.90
CA THR A 276 0.59 5.40 -10.55
C THR A 276 0.22 4.07 -9.90
N TYR A 277 0.18 4.00 -8.56
CA TYR A 277 -0.25 2.79 -7.86
C TYR A 277 -1.71 2.41 -8.18
N LEU A 278 -2.65 3.37 -8.18
CA LEU A 278 -4.06 3.12 -8.51
C LEU A 278 -4.26 2.68 -9.97
N ASP A 279 -3.44 3.21 -10.90
CA ASP A 279 -3.50 2.89 -12.32
C ASP A 279 -2.91 1.49 -12.62
N ASP A 280 -1.81 1.11 -11.96
CA ASP A 280 -1.15 -0.20 -12.07
C ASP A 280 -1.92 -1.33 -11.33
N HIS A 281 -2.42 -1.06 -10.12
CA HIS A 281 -2.97 -2.07 -9.19
C HIS A 281 -4.48 -1.96 -9.02
N ARG A 282 -5.23 -1.91 -10.12
CA ARG A 282 -6.68 -1.64 -10.16
C ARG A 282 -7.58 -2.54 -9.28
N ASP A 283 -7.13 -3.76 -9.00
CA ASP A 283 -7.78 -4.73 -8.10
C ASP A 283 -6.88 -5.07 -6.88
N GLY A 284 -5.97 -4.16 -6.52
CA GLY A 284 -4.94 -4.34 -5.48
C GLY A 284 -5.44 -4.18 -4.04
N SER A 285 -4.61 -4.59 -3.09
CA SER A 285 -4.99 -4.69 -1.68
C SER A 285 -5.13 -3.34 -0.96
N HIS A 286 -4.59 -2.26 -1.55
CA HIS A 286 -4.48 -0.94 -0.92
C HIS A 286 -5.16 0.19 -1.71
N ILE A 287 -6.12 -0.14 -2.59
CA ILE A 287 -6.91 0.86 -3.34
C ILE A 287 -7.53 1.90 -2.39
N GLU A 288 -8.21 1.47 -1.32
CA GLU A 288 -8.87 2.40 -0.39
C GLU A 288 -7.85 3.32 0.33
N GLU A 289 -6.71 2.79 0.81
CA GLU A 289 -5.68 3.64 1.41
C GLU A 289 -5.04 4.60 0.40
N ALA A 290 -4.83 4.17 -0.85
CA ALA A 290 -4.23 4.98 -1.90
C ALA A 290 -5.16 6.09 -2.39
N GLU A 291 -6.47 5.85 -2.56
CA GLU A 291 -7.45 6.89 -2.86
C GLU A 291 -7.53 7.94 -1.73
N ASN A 292 -7.56 7.49 -0.47
CA ASN A 292 -7.60 8.39 0.68
C ASN A 292 -6.30 9.21 0.82
N ALA A 293 -5.14 8.60 0.58
CA ALA A 293 -3.86 9.28 0.58
C ALA A 293 -3.74 10.28 -0.59
N LEU A 294 -4.20 9.89 -1.80
CA LEU A 294 -4.28 10.76 -2.97
C LEU A 294 -5.18 11.97 -2.72
N LYS A 295 -6.38 11.79 -2.14
CA LYS A 295 -7.25 12.91 -1.73
C LYS A 295 -6.52 13.84 -0.75
N LYS A 296 -5.84 13.27 0.25
CA LYS A 296 -5.12 14.05 1.27
C LYS A 296 -3.94 14.84 0.68
N VAL A 297 -3.16 14.27 -0.23
CA VAL A 297 -2.06 15.00 -0.89
C VAL A 297 -2.60 16.05 -1.86
N LYS A 298 -3.65 15.77 -2.62
CA LYS A 298 -4.33 16.78 -3.46
C LYS A 298 -4.96 17.91 -2.63
N GLY A 299 -5.36 17.64 -1.38
CA GLY A 299 -5.76 18.66 -0.40
C GLY A 299 -4.58 19.50 0.13
N ARG A 300 -3.44 18.85 0.43
CA ARG A 300 -2.21 19.49 0.92
C ARG A 300 -1.56 20.39 -0.13
N ASP A 301 -1.44 19.91 -1.36
CA ASP A 301 -0.65 20.55 -2.42
C ASP A 301 -1.52 21.34 -3.41
N LEU A 302 -0.96 22.44 -3.93
CA LEU A 302 -1.61 23.26 -4.96
C LEU A 302 -1.59 22.52 -6.30
N GLN A 303 -2.76 22.24 -6.85
CA GLN A 303 -2.89 21.53 -8.13
C GLN A 303 -2.67 22.46 -9.34
N PRO A 304 -2.24 21.94 -10.51
CA PRO A 304 -2.09 22.74 -11.73
C PRO A 304 -3.38 23.49 -12.13
N GLU A 305 -4.52 22.83 -11.98
CA GLU A 305 -5.85 23.33 -12.34
C GLU A 305 -6.29 24.47 -11.40
N GLU A 306 -5.98 24.35 -10.10
CA GLU A 306 -6.21 25.40 -9.10
C GLU A 306 -5.37 26.64 -9.43
N LYS A 307 -4.11 26.44 -9.83
CA LYS A 307 -3.23 27.53 -10.28
C LYS A 307 -3.73 28.20 -11.56
N GLU A 308 -4.19 27.43 -12.54
CA GLU A 308 -4.77 27.99 -13.78
C GLU A 308 -6.05 28.77 -13.47
N PHE A 309 -6.97 28.21 -12.67
CA PHE A 309 -8.18 28.88 -12.23
C PHE A 309 -7.86 30.22 -11.56
N ILE A 310 -7.00 30.23 -10.54
CA ILE A 310 -6.58 31.45 -9.82
C ILE A 310 -5.97 32.47 -10.77
N SER A 311 -5.19 32.02 -11.76
CA SER A 311 -4.61 32.92 -12.78
C SER A 311 -5.67 33.53 -13.71
N SER A 312 -6.77 32.83 -13.98
CA SER A 312 -7.87 33.33 -14.80
C SER A 312 -8.80 34.28 -14.04
N LEU A 313 -9.08 33.99 -12.76
CA LEU A 313 -9.82 34.87 -11.83
C LEU A 313 -9.21 36.28 -11.77
N TYR A 314 -7.90 36.40 -11.53
CA TYR A 314 -7.25 37.72 -11.50
C TYR A 314 -7.14 38.37 -12.89
N ARG A 315 -7.04 37.60 -13.98
CA ARG A 315 -7.11 38.14 -15.34
C ARG A 315 -8.47 38.77 -15.61
N GLN A 316 -9.57 38.10 -15.25
CA GLN A 316 -10.93 38.64 -15.37
C GLN A 316 -11.12 39.89 -14.50
N PHE A 317 -10.71 39.85 -13.23
CA PHE A 317 -10.74 41.01 -12.33
C PHE A 317 -10.04 42.24 -12.91
N PHE A 318 -8.82 42.10 -13.44
CA PHE A 318 -8.10 43.22 -14.05
C PHE A 318 -8.62 43.61 -15.45
N GLN A 319 -9.25 42.68 -16.19
CA GLN A 319 -9.96 43.00 -17.43
C GLN A 319 -11.20 43.87 -17.17
N SER A 320 -12.01 43.55 -16.15
CA SER A 320 -13.14 44.38 -15.74
C SER A 320 -12.68 45.77 -15.25
N ILE A 321 -11.56 45.86 -14.51
CA ILE A 321 -10.94 47.17 -14.20
C ILE A 321 -10.59 47.93 -15.48
N ASN A 322 -9.87 47.32 -16.43
CA ASN A 322 -9.46 47.99 -17.68
C ASN A 322 -10.65 48.43 -18.55
N ALA A 323 -11.77 47.70 -18.50
CA ALA A 323 -13.00 47.99 -19.22
C ALA A 323 -13.94 48.97 -18.50
N HIS A 324 -13.60 49.40 -17.27
CA HIS A 324 -14.46 50.13 -16.33
C HIS A 324 -15.80 49.40 -16.04
N ASP A 325 -15.78 48.08 -16.10
CA ASP A 325 -16.93 47.18 -15.91
C ASP A 325 -17.12 46.83 -14.43
N GLY A 326 -18.06 47.53 -13.78
CA GLY A 326 -18.37 47.31 -12.37
C GLY A 326 -19.04 45.95 -12.09
N ASP A 327 -19.89 45.45 -12.98
CA ASP A 327 -20.66 44.23 -12.74
C ASP A 327 -19.79 42.97 -12.86
N GLY A 328 -18.93 42.89 -13.88
CA GLY A 328 -17.93 41.83 -13.98
C GLY A 328 -16.89 41.90 -12.84
N LEU A 329 -16.52 43.09 -12.38
CA LEU A 329 -15.64 43.24 -11.22
C LEU A 329 -16.28 42.69 -9.93
N LEU A 330 -17.58 42.93 -9.73
CA LEU A 330 -18.36 42.41 -8.60
C LEU A 330 -18.58 40.90 -8.66
N ALA A 331 -18.68 40.31 -9.86
CA ALA A 331 -18.85 38.86 -10.04
C ALA A 331 -17.65 38.04 -9.53
N ASN A 332 -16.45 38.60 -9.60
CA ASN A 332 -15.19 37.98 -9.16
C ASN A 332 -14.93 38.07 -7.63
N CYS A 333 -15.80 38.76 -6.87
CA CYS A 333 -15.57 39.11 -5.46
C CYS A 333 -16.57 38.45 -4.51
N GLU A 334 -16.12 38.20 -3.28
CA GLU A 334 -17.02 37.86 -2.16
C GLU A 334 -17.93 39.03 -1.79
N ASP A 335 -19.12 38.76 -1.25
CA ASP A 335 -20.07 39.80 -0.83
C ASP A 335 -19.47 40.74 0.23
N ILE A 336 -18.63 40.20 1.12
CA ILE A 336 -17.83 40.94 2.10
C ILE A 336 -16.38 40.45 2.03
N LEU A 337 -15.46 41.33 1.64
CA LEU A 337 -14.03 41.06 1.68
C LEU A 337 -13.51 41.27 3.10
N SER A 338 -12.77 40.28 3.60
CA SER A 338 -12.07 40.33 4.90
C SER A 338 -11.15 41.56 5.02
N SER A 339 -10.47 41.91 3.93
CA SER A 339 -9.66 43.12 3.80
C SER A 339 -9.62 43.60 2.35
N LEU A 340 -9.89 44.89 2.13
CA LEU A 340 -9.76 45.59 0.85
C LEU A 340 -8.93 46.86 1.04
N LEU A 341 -7.71 46.90 0.50
CA LEU A 341 -6.80 48.05 0.56
C LEU A 341 -6.62 48.64 1.98
N GLY A 342 -6.54 47.77 2.98
CA GLY A 342 -6.45 48.11 4.41
C GLY A 342 -7.78 48.37 5.12
N LYS A 343 -8.92 48.44 4.42
CA LYS A 343 -10.25 48.44 5.04
C LYS A 343 -10.68 47.00 5.35
N ASN A 344 -10.92 46.68 6.61
CA ASN A 344 -11.45 45.38 7.02
C ASN A 344 -12.97 45.30 6.80
N SER A 345 -13.47 44.09 6.54
CA SER A 345 -14.91 43.81 6.33
C SER A 345 -15.57 44.75 5.30
N ALA A 346 -14.93 44.90 4.14
CA ALA A 346 -15.39 45.79 3.08
C ALA A 346 -16.46 45.10 2.20
N PRO A 347 -17.66 45.66 2.02
CA PRO A 347 -18.63 45.12 1.07
C PRO A 347 -18.09 45.23 -0.37
N LYS A 348 -18.45 44.29 -1.26
CA LYS A 348 -17.94 44.30 -2.66
C LYS A 348 -18.18 45.58 -3.45
N SER A 349 -19.20 46.38 -3.11
CA SER A 349 -19.42 47.73 -3.66
C SER A 349 -18.22 48.67 -3.50
N ASP A 350 -17.37 48.45 -2.50
CA ASP A 350 -16.15 49.21 -2.30
C ASP A 350 -15.09 48.90 -3.37
N VAL A 351 -15.16 47.75 -4.04
CA VAL A 351 -14.24 47.35 -5.13
C VAL A 351 -14.51 48.17 -6.39
N VAL A 352 -15.79 48.39 -6.72
CA VAL A 352 -16.21 49.34 -7.77
C VAL A 352 -15.81 50.76 -7.38
N THR A 353 -16.09 51.15 -6.13
CA THR A 353 -15.68 52.45 -5.57
C THR A 353 -14.15 52.66 -5.58
N PHE A 354 -13.35 51.59 -5.63
CA PHE A 354 -11.90 51.65 -5.85
C PHE A 354 -11.56 51.84 -7.32
N MET A 355 -12.17 51.05 -8.22
CA MET A 355 -12.01 51.17 -9.67
C MET A 355 -12.30 52.60 -10.16
N ASP A 356 -13.42 53.20 -9.73
CA ASP A 356 -13.80 54.57 -10.10
C ASP A 356 -12.75 55.61 -9.68
N LYS A 357 -12.06 55.40 -8.55
CA LYS A 357 -11.00 56.29 -8.04
C LYS A 357 -9.69 56.19 -8.83
N LEU A 358 -9.55 55.20 -9.71
CA LEU A 358 -8.45 55.11 -10.67
C LEU A 358 -8.73 55.98 -11.91
N TYR A 359 -9.97 55.98 -12.41
CA TYR A 359 -10.41 56.74 -13.58
C TYR A 359 -10.76 58.20 -13.21
N LYS A 360 -9.72 59.00 -12.99
CA LYS A 360 -9.83 60.46 -12.77
C LYS A 360 -9.97 61.22 -14.09
N GLU A 361 -10.42 62.47 -14.02
CA GLU A 361 -10.58 63.40 -15.17
C GLU A 361 -9.31 63.57 -16.04
N ASP A 362 -8.12 63.34 -15.46
CA ASP A 362 -6.84 63.43 -16.16
C ASP A 362 -6.40 62.10 -16.83
N VAL A 363 -7.14 61.01 -16.66
CA VAL A 363 -6.86 59.69 -17.24
C VAL A 363 -7.62 59.51 -18.57
N ALA A 364 -6.87 59.41 -19.67
CA ALA A 364 -7.44 59.11 -20.98
C ALA A 364 -7.61 57.60 -21.19
N ASN A 365 -6.70 56.79 -20.64
CA ASN A 365 -6.72 55.33 -20.73
C ASN A 365 -5.94 54.71 -19.55
N MET A 366 -6.33 53.52 -19.11
CA MET A 366 -5.59 52.74 -18.10
C MET A 366 -5.60 51.27 -18.45
N ASN A 367 -4.43 50.63 -18.42
CA ASN A 367 -4.26 49.20 -18.67
C ASN A 367 -3.38 48.53 -17.61
N TRP A 368 -3.97 47.65 -16.83
CA TRP A 368 -3.28 46.74 -15.91
C TRP A 368 -2.80 45.50 -16.65
N HIS A 369 -1.53 45.15 -16.42
CA HIS A 369 -0.85 44.00 -17.01
C HIS A 369 -0.32 43.11 -15.88
N ILE A 370 -0.75 41.85 -15.80
CA ILE A 370 -0.30 40.90 -14.78
C ILE A 370 1.00 40.23 -15.26
N ASN A 371 2.03 40.18 -14.40
CA ASN A 371 3.34 39.62 -14.76
C ASN A 371 3.38 38.08 -14.74
N ASN A 372 2.34 37.43 -14.20
CA ASN A 372 2.17 35.97 -14.05
C ASN A 372 3.17 35.32 -13.07
N ASP A 373 3.81 36.12 -12.23
CA ASP A 373 4.75 35.76 -11.16
C ASP A 373 4.05 35.25 -9.88
N TYR A 374 3.00 34.45 -10.05
CA TYR A 374 2.13 34.00 -8.97
C TYR A 374 2.85 33.10 -7.95
N GLN A 375 2.91 33.58 -6.71
CA GLN A 375 3.16 32.79 -5.51
C GLN A 375 1.81 32.48 -4.85
N ILE A 376 1.41 31.21 -4.83
CA ILE A 376 0.13 30.76 -4.28
C ILE A 376 0.40 29.76 -3.16
N LYS A 377 -0.24 29.95 -2.00
CA LYS A 377 -0.24 29.01 -0.89
C LYS A 377 -1.67 28.57 -0.57
N LYS A 378 -1.96 27.29 -0.77
CA LYS A 378 -3.19 26.63 -0.32
C LYS A 378 -3.20 26.51 1.21
N ARG A 379 -4.38 26.63 1.82
CA ARG A 379 -4.59 26.40 3.27
C ARG A 379 -5.99 25.81 3.48
N GLU A 380 -6.05 24.67 4.15
CA GLU A 380 -7.30 24.09 4.65
C GLU A 380 -7.87 24.95 5.80
N ILE A 381 -9.16 25.28 5.74
CA ILE A 381 -9.87 26.13 6.73
C ILE A 381 -11.14 25.50 7.30
N GLY A 382 -11.67 24.46 6.63
CA GLY A 382 -12.80 23.64 7.04
C GLY A 382 -12.63 22.21 6.50
N ASP A 383 -13.57 21.30 6.78
CA ASP A 383 -13.47 19.92 6.29
C ASP A 383 -13.55 19.88 4.75
N SER A 384 -12.41 19.60 4.12
CA SER A 384 -12.24 19.66 2.66
C SER A 384 -12.47 21.06 2.04
N GLU A 385 -12.44 22.15 2.85
CA GLU A 385 -12.55 23.55 2.41
C GLU A 385 -11.18 24.25 2.40
N TYR A 386 -10.83 24.90 1.30
CA TYR A 386 -9.50 25.50 1.10
C TYR A 386 -9.58 26.98 0.72
N GLU A 387 -8.79 27.83 1.39
CA GLU A 387 -8.44 29.17 0.89
C GLU A 387 -7.13 29.12 0.10
N TYR A 388 -6.93 30.12 -0.77
CA TYR A 388 -5.68 30.32 -1.48
C TYR A 388 -5.13 31.72 -1.17
N GLN A 389 -3.94 31.76 -0.59
CA GLN A 389 -3.23 33.01 -0.31
C GLN A 389 -2.32 33.33 -1.50
N VAL A 390 -2.58 34.42 -2.21
CA VAL A 390 -2.01 34.71 -3.53
C VAL A 390 -1.24 36.01 -3.51
N VAL A 391 0.01 35.96 -3.97
CA VAL A 391 0.92 37.10 -4.09
C VAL A 391 1.50 37.13 -5.50
N PHE A 392 1.44 38.28 -6.16
CA PHE A 392 1.94 38.48 -7.53
C PHE A 392 2.21 39.97 -7.79
N THR A 393 2.73 40.31 -8.96
CA THR A 393 2.86 41.70 -9.40
C THR A 393 2.06 42.02 -10.66
N ALA A 394 1.56 43.25 -10.71
CA ALA A 394 0.90 43.81 -11.89
C ALA A 394 1.41 45.22 -12.16
N LYS A 395 1.62 45.54 -13.43
CA LYS A 395 2.00 46.87 -13.91
C LYS A 395 0.76 47.65 -14.31
N GLN A 396 0.47 48.71 -13.57
CA GLN A 396 -0.47 49.74 -14.00
C GLN A 396 0.20 50.61 -15.07
N VAL A 397 -0.45 50.78 -16.21
CA VAL A 397 -0.09 51.75 -17.24
C VAL A 397 -1.21 52.77 -17.33
N VAL A 398 -0.91 54.06 -17.22
CA VAL A 398 -1.88 55.16 -17.29
C VAL A 398 -1.42 56.14 -18.37
N ASP A 399 -2.25 56.33 -19.38
CA ASP A 399 -2.08 57.37 -20.40
C ASP A 399 -2.94 58.57 -20.01
N LYS A 400 -2.36 59.76 -19.97
CA LYS A 400 -3.00 60.99 -19.47
C LYS A 400 -3.55 61.85 -20.60
N THR A 401 -4.52 62.70 -20.28
CA THR A 401 -5.16 63.62 -21.23
C THR A 401 -4.22 64.73 -21.74
N ASP A 402 -3.10 64.98 -21.06
CA ASP A 402 -2.00 65.85 -21.52
C ASP A 402 -0.99 65.15 -22.44
N GLY A 403 -1.19 63.86 -22.74
CA GLY A 403 -0.28 63.03 -23.52
C GLY A 403 0.91 62.47 -22.74
N SER A 404 1.01 62.73 -21.44
CA SER A 404 2.00 62.09 -20.58
C SER A 404 1.61 60.63 -20.27
N LYS A 405 2.59 59.83 -19.85
CA LYS A 405 2.42 58.41 -19.55
C LYS A 405 3.06 58.06 -18.22
N HIS A 406 2.31 57.41 -17.34
CA HIS A 406 2.79 56.93 -16.04
C HIS A 406 2.71 55.41 -15.97
N GLU A 407 3.80 54.75 -15.63
CA GLU A 407 3.83 53.31 -15.33
C GLU A 407 4.18 53.08 -13.86
N GLN A 408 3.45 52.18 -13.19
CA GLN A 408 3.68 51.84 -11.79
C GLN A 408 3.55 50.33 -11.61
N LEU A 409 4.60 49.70 -11.09
CA LEU A 409 4.54 48.32 -10.65
C LEU A 409 3.90 48.25 -9.24
N PHE A 410 2.96 47.33 -9.06
CA PHE A 410 2.36 47.01 -7.77
C PHE A 410 2.62 45.55 -7.39
N LYS A 411 2.86 45.31 -6.11
CA LYS A 411 2.78 43.99 -5.49
C LYS A 411 1.38 43.83 -4.88
N ILE A 412 0.69 42.78 -5.29
CA ILE A 412 -0.66 42.43 -4.85
C ILE A 412 -0.53 41.28 -3.85
N SER A 413 -1.31 41.37 -2.77
CA SER A 413 -1.48 40.34 -1.75
C SER A 413 -2.98 40.14 -1.56
N SER A 414 -3.47 38.93 -1.81
CA SER A 414 -4.87 38.66 -2.07
C SER A 414 -5.26 37.28 -1.52
N THR A 415 -6.54 37.07 -1.23
CA THR A 415 -7.07 35.77 -0.78
C THR A 415 -8.22 35.34 -1.68
N VAL A 416 -8.26 34.05 -2.02
CA VAL A 416 -9.40 33.41 -2.70
C VAL A 416 -10.10 32.47 -1.71
N SER A 417 -11.43 32.51 -1.67
CA SER A 417 -12.29 31.66 -0.83
C SER A 417 -12.44 30.22 -1.37
N PRO A 418 -13.03 29.29 -0.58
CA PRO A 418 -13.50 28.00 -1.08
C PRO A 418 -14.53 28.13 -2.22
N ASP A 419 -15.38 29.18 -2.16
CA ASP A 419 -16.32 29.58 -3.22
C ASP A 419 -15.64 30.22 -4.44
N LEU A 420 -14.30 30.13 -4.53
CA LEU A 420 -13.47 30.51 -5.67
C LEU A 420 -13.50 32.01 -6.04
N LYS A 421 -13.82 32.88 -5.09
CA LYS A 421 -13.89 34.35 -5.26
C LYS A 421 -12.84 35.09 -4.47
N ILE A 422 -12.55 36.33 -4.86
CA ILE A 422 -11.64 37.22 -4.14
C ILE A 422 -12.27 37.64 -2.81
N SER A 423 -11.69 37.13 -1.70
CA SER A 423 -12.13 37.33 -0.32
C SER A 423 -11.21 38.25 0.50
N SER A 424 -10.04 38.59 -0.03
CA SER A 424 -9.24 39.76 0.38
C SER A 424 -8.48 40.31 -0.82
N PHE A 425 -8.26 41.62 -0.90
CA PHE A 425 -7.48 42.25 -1.97
C PHE A 425 -6.71 43.48 -1.46
N ASN A 426 -5.39 43.37 -1.41
CA ASN A 426 -4.50 44.46 -1.00
C ASN A 426 -3.40 44.66 -2.05
N MET A 427 -2.96 45.90 -2.24
CA MET A 427 -1.82 46.21 -3.12
C MET A 427 -0.89 47.25 -2.50
N SER A 428 0.37 47.20 -2.90
CA SER A 428 1.42 48.13 -2.49
C SER A 428 2.27 48.52 -3.71
N LYS A 429 2.71 49.78 -3.78
CA LYS A 429 3.61 50.22 -4.84
C LYS A 429 4.97 49.53 -4.66
N VAL A 430 5.50 48.95 -5.74
CA VAL A 430 6.91 48.54 -5.79
C VAL A 430 7.71 49.77 -6.19
N THR A 431 8.48 50.30 -5.24
CA THR A 431 9.53 51.29 -5.53
C THR A 431 10.73 50.54 -6.12
N PRO A 432 11.39 51.05 -7.18
CA PRO A 432 12.70 50.53 -7.58
C PRO A 432 13.69 50.60 -6.41
N ALA A 433 14.58 49.61 -6.30
CA ALA A 433 15.73 49.73 -5.42
C ALA A 433 16.62 50.90 -5.89
N GLN A 434 17.11 51.70 -4.94
CA GLN A 434 18.12 52.75 -5.17
C GLN A 434 19.53 52.16 -5.05
#